data_AF-A0AAV7JBJ3-F1
#
_entry.id   AF-A0AAV7JBJ3-F1
#
_cell.length_a   1.000
_cell.length_b   1.000
_cell.length_c   1.000
_cell.angle_alpha   90.00
_cell.angle_beta   90.00
_cell.angle_gamma   90.00
#
_symmetry.space_group_name_H-M   'P 1'
#
loop_
_entity.id
_entity.type
_entity.pdbx_description
1 polymer ?
#
loop_
_entity_poly.entity_id
_entity_poly.type
_entity_poly.pdbx_seq_one_letter_code
_entity_poly.pdbx_strand_id
1 'polypeptide(L)'
;MASELKVSHGSMQNLVKNDLHLKSFKRRTAHFLSEKIVKKRLARSKGMLTRLATLPLQNIIFSDEKLFTIEEATNNQNDRILAHTTSRITENHLFITKEEWPPSSPDLIPMDFSIWSILEKNACAKSHSSVEALKKSLHREWEKIPQDNLRATVETFTQRLKRVVEKKGGYIESLLSNVLI
;
A
#
# COMPACT_ATOMS: atom_id res chain seq x y z
N MET A 1 3.48 -26.76 17.50
CA MET A 1 4.29 -27.72 16.71
C MET A 1 5.24 -28.56 17.55
N ALA A 2 6.31 -28.03 18.18
CA ALA A 2 7.27 -28.85 18.94
C ALA A 2 6.63 -29.57 20.15
N SER A 3 5.83 -28.85 20.95
CA SER A 3 5.07 -29.39 22.08
C SER A 3 4.00 -30.39 21.65
N GLU A 4 3.25 -30.09 20.58
CA GLU A 4 2.22 -30.96 20.00
C GLU A 4 2.80 -32.29 19.50
N LEU A 5 4.00 -32.25 18.91
CA LEU A 5 4.69 -33.43 18.38
C LEU A 5 5.60 -34.12 19.42
N LYS A 6 5.60 -33.66 20.68
CA LYS A 6 6.43 -34.19 21.78
C LYS A 6 7.92 -34.29 21.44
N VAL A 7 8.46 -33.33 20.69
CA VAL A 7 9.88 -33.26 20.33
C VAL A 7 10.52 -31.98 20.88
N SER A 8 11.84 -32.01 21.07
CA SER A 8 12.57 -30.84 21.56
C SER A 8 12.49 -29.67 20.55
N HIS A 9 12.52 -28.44 21.06
CA HIS A 9 12.54 -27.25 20.21
C HIS A 9 13.74 -27.23 19.24
N GLY A 10 14.91 -27.70 19.68
CA GLY A 10 16.11 -27.79 18.85
C GLY A 10 15.97 -28.83 17.72
N SER A 11 15.43 -30.00 18.04
CA SER A 11 15.14 -31.04 17.03
C SER A 11 14.13 -30.54 16.00
N MET A 12 13.07 -29.84 16.44
CA MET A 12 12.08 -29.23 15.54
C MET A 12 12.71 -28.16 14.64
N GLN A 13 13.60 -27.32 15.17
CA GLN A 13 14.29 -26.31 14.35
C GLN A 13 15.23 -26.93 13.32
N ASN A 14 15.99 -27.96 13.69
CA ASN A 14 16.85 -28.68 12.76
C ASN A 14 16.03 -29.40 11.69
N LEU A 15 14.94 -30.06 12.06
CA LEU A 15 14.05 -30.72 11.11
C LEU A 15 13.45 -29.72 10.11
N VAL A 16 12.93 -28.59 10.60
CA VAL A 16 12.37 -27.55 9.74
C VAL A 16 13.42 -26.97 8.79
N LYS A 17 14.65 -26.71 9.26
CA LYS A 17 15.70 -26.03 8.47
C LYS A 17 16.51 -26.97 7.57
N ASN A 18 16.94 -28.12 8.09
CA ASN A 18 17.93 -28.98 7.45
C ASN A 18 17.29 -30.19 6.76
N ASP A 19 16.18 -30.71 7.28
CA ASP A 19 15.55 -31.91 6.70
C ASP A 19 14.43 -31.54 5.73
N LEU A 20 13.60 -30.54 6.11
CA LEU A 20 12.49 -30.06 5.29
C LEU A 20 12.85 -28.83 4.44
N HIS A 21 14.00 -28.20 4.69
CA HIS A 21 14.45 -26.99 4.00
C HIS A 21 13.43 -25.84 3.99
N LEU A 22 12.61 -25.76 5.04
CA LEU A 22 11.57 -24.74 5.18
C LEU A 22 12.13 -23.46 5.81
N LYS A 23 11.63 -22.33 5.33
CA LYS A 23 11.94 -21.00 5.86
C LYS A 23 10.71 -20.41 6.55
N SER A 24 10.94 -19.67 7.62
CA SER A 24 9.87 -18.93 8.29
C SER A 24 9.62 -17.62 7.55
N PHE A 25 8.35 -17.31 7.28
CA PHE A 25 7.93 -16.07 6.64
C PHE A 25 6.87 -15.38 7.51
N LYS A 26 6.93 -14.06 7.57
CA LYS A 26 5.86 -13.27 8.21
C LYS A 26 4.65 -13.24 7.26
N ARG A 27 3.48 -13.65 7.77
CA ARG A 27 2.21 -13.54 7.04
C ARG A 27 1.82 -12.07 6.91
N ARG A 28 1.53 -11.62 5.68
CA ARG A 28 0.94 -10.31 5.43
C ARG A 28 -0.58 -10.41 5.37
N THR A 29 -1.27 -9.43 5.94
CA THR A 29 -2.73 -9.29 5.86
C THR A 29 -3.06 -8.45 4.64
N ALA A 30 -4.03 -8.89 3.84
CA ALA A 30 -4.55 -8.14 2.70
C ALA A 30 -6.09 -8.18 2.71
N HIS A 31 -6.73 -7.20 2.06
CA HIS A 31 -8.18 -7.19 1.93
C HIS A 31 -8.67 -8.43 1.17
N PHE A 32 -9.64 -9.14 1.73
CA PHE A 32 -10.23 -10.29 1.06
C PHE A 32 -10.83 -9.93 -0.30
N LEU A 33 -10.29 -10.53 -1.37
CA LEU A 33 -10.80 -10.36 -2.73
C LEU A 33 -11.81 -11.47 -3.06
N SER A 34 -13.10 -11.13 -3.08
CA SER A 34 -14.12 -12.01 -3.64
C SER A 34 -14.00 -12.12 -5.17
N GLU A 35 -14.53 -13.18 -5.78
CA GLU A 35 -14.48 -13.36 -7.24
C GLU A 35 -15.08 -12.17 -8.00
N LYS A 36 -16.14 -11.56 -7.46
CA LYS A 36 -16.77 -10.36 -8.02
C LYS A 36 -15.82 -9.17 -7.99
N ILE A 37 -15.06 -8.99 -6.91
CA ILE A 37 -14.04 -7.95 -6.79
C ILE A 37 -12.90 -8.22 -7.77
N VAL A 38 -12.37 -9.44 -7.82
CA VAL A 38 -11.29 -9.83 -8.76
C VAL A 38 -11.66 -9.51 -10.21
N LYS A 39 -12.88 -9.89 -10.65
CA LYS A 39 -13.36 -9.60 -12.01
C LYS A 39 -13.44 -8.09 -12.29
N LYS A 40 -14.03 -7.32 -11.37
CA LYS A 40 -14.10 -5.84 -11.50
C LYS A 40 -12.71 -5.23 -11.54
N ARG A 41 -11.82 -5.69 -10.67
CA ARG A 41 -10.46 -5.20 -10.52
C ARG A 41 -9.65 -5.45 -11.78
N LEU A 42 -9.76 -6.64 -12.38
CA LEU A 42 -9.16 -6.96 -13.68
C LEU A 42 -9.69 -6.05 -14.80
N ALA A 43 -11.02 -5.95 -14.93
CA ALA A 43 -11.65 -5.17 -16.00
C ALA A 43 -11.24 -3.69 -15.93
N ARG A 44 -11.31 -3.08 -14.74
CA ARG A 44 -10.94 -1.69 -14.50
C ARG A 44 -9.45 -1.44 -14.70
N SER A 45 -8.58 -2.37 -14.28
CA SER A 45 -7.13 -2.23 -14.50
C SER A 45 -6.77 -2.25 -15.98
N LYS A 46 -7.44 -3.10 -16.79
CA LYS A 46 -7.29 -3.08 -18.24
C LYS A 46 -7.76 -1.76 -18.85
N GLY A 47 -8.93 -1.28 -18.46
CA GLY A 47 -9.45 0.02 -18.93
C GLY A 47 -8.51 1.17 -18.60
N MET A 48 -7.93 1.17 -17.39
CA MET A 48 -6.95 2.16 -16.96
C MET A 48 -5.67 2.12 -17.81
N LEU A 49 -5.15 0.93 -18.11
CA LEU A 49 -3.98 0.79 -18.98
C LEU A 49 -4.25 1.31 -20.41
N THR A 50 -5.44 1.05 -20.96
CA THR A 50 -5.83 1.60 -22.26
C THR A 50 -5.88 3.13 -22.23
N ARG A 51 -6.41 3.72 -21.16
CA ARG A 51 -6.46 5.18 -20.99
C ARG A 51 -5.08 5.80 -20.83
N LEU A 52 -4.17 5.13 -20.12
CA LEU A 52 -2.77 5.56 -19.96
C LEU A 52 -1.96 5.43 -21.26
N ALA A 53 -2.44 4.70 -22.27
CA ALA A 53 -1.83 4.67 -23.59
C ALA A 53 -2.13 5.95 -24.41
N THR A 54 -3.23 6.65 -24.10
CA THR A 54 -3.64 7.87 -24.80
C THR A 54 -3.37 9.13 -24.00
N LEU A 55 -3.24 9.04 -22.68
CA LEU A 55 -3.01 10.19 -21.79
C LEU A 55 -1.77 9.98 -20.91
N PRO A 56 -0.92 11.01 -20.74
CA PRO A 56 0.25 10.91 -19.90
C PRO A 56 -0.16 10.75 -18.43
N LEU A 57 0.55 9.87 -17.73
CA LEU A 57 0.37 9.60 -16.31
C LEU A 57 0.49 10.86 -15.43
N GLN A 58 1.24 11.86 -15.89
CA GLN A 58 1.45 13.15 -15.23
C GLN A 58 0.14 13.97 -15.07
N ASN A 59 -0.91 13.63 -15.83
CA ASN A 59 -2.21 14.30 -15.75
C ASN A 59 -3.12 13.70 -14.67
N ILE A 60 -2.70 12.61 -14.01
CA ILE A 60 -3.43 11.97 -12.92
C ILE A 60 -2.89 12.49 -11.59
N ILE A 61 -3.78 13.05 -10.78
CA ILE A 61 -3.48 13.41 -9.40
C ILE A 61 -3.94 12.26 -8.50
N PHE A 62 -3.02 11.78 -7.66
CA PHE A 62 -3.33 10.81 -6.61
C PHE A 62 -3.50 11.55 -5.28
N SER A 63 -4.58 11.26 -4.58
CA SER A 63 -4.87 11.81 -3.26
C SER A 63 -5.46 10.72 -2.38
N ASP A 64 -5.14 10.77 -1.10
CA ASP A 64 -5.65 9.86 -0.07
C ASP A 64 -5.46 10.47 1.32
N GLU A 65 -6.06 9.90 2.35
CA GLU A 65 -5.96 10.36 3.74
C GLU A 65 -5.36 9.27 4.64
N LYS A 66 -4.40 9.66 5.51
CA LYS A 66 -3.86 8.77 6.54
C LYS A 66 -3.90 9.44 7.91
N LEU A 67 -4.27 8.65 8.91
CA LEU A 67 -4.17 9.06 10.31
C LEU A 67 -2.76 8.82 10.84
N PHE A 68 -2.20 9.86 11.45
CA PHE A 68 -0.98 9.80 12.22
C PHE A 68 -1.30 10.10 13.68
N THR A 69 -0.81 9.26 14.58
CA THR A 69 -1.01 9.40 16.02
C THR A 69 0.27 9.85 16.70
N ILE A 70 0.14 10.59 17.80
CA ILE A 70 1.28 11.09 18.60
C ILE A 70 2.03 9.92 19.26
N GLU A 71 1.28 8.92 19.69
CA GLU A 71 1.75 7.65 20.25
C GLU A 71 1.36 6.51 19.31
N GLU A 72 2.19 5.49 19.16
CA GLU A 72 1.93 4.34 18.29
C GLU A 72 0.80 3.46 18.90
N ALA A 73 -0.45 3.88 18.71
CA ALA A 73 -1.62 3.09 18.99
C ALA A 73 -2.26 2.70 17.65
N THR A 74 -2.21 1.41 17.30
CA THR A 74 -2.94 0.84 16.17
C THR A 74 -4.44 1.03 16.37
N ASN A 75 -4.99 2.07 15.76
CA ASN A 75 -6.43 2.32 15.77
C ASN A 75 -7.04 1.86 14.44
N ASN A 76 -7.83 0.81 14.51
CA ASN A 76 -8.47 0.15 13.36
C ASN A 76 -9.85 0.75 13.04
N GLN A 77 -10.20 1.90 13.62
CA GLN A 77 -11.48 2.56 13.41
C GLN A 77 -11.25 4.03 13.11
N ASN A 78 -11.30 4.38 11.82
CA ASN A 78 -11.71 5.71 11.38
C ASN A 78 -11.94 5.69 9.87
N ASP A 79 -13.21 5.73 9.50
CA ASP A 79 -13.68 5.76 8.11
C ASP A 79 -14.69 6.91 8.02
N ARG A 80 -14.20 8.16 7.92
CA ARG A 80 -15.01 9.37 7.68
C ARG A 80 -14.21 10.42 6.93
N ILE A 81 -14.71 10.84 5.77
CA ILE A 81 -14.23 11.99 5.01
C ILE A 81 -15.21 13.15 5.24
N LEU A 82 -14.69 14.35 5.50
CA LEU A 82 -15.44 15.62 5.51
C LEU A 82 -14.85 16.55 4.44
N ALA A 83 -15.62 16.89 3.41
CA ALA A 83 -15.20 17.84 2.37
C ALA A 83 -16.35 18.77 1.97
N HIS A 84 -16.03 20.05 1.74
CA HIS A 84 -17.04 21.10 1.49
C HIS A 84 -17.48 21.23 0.03
N THR A 85 -16.61 21.07 -0.99
CA THR A 85 -17.01 20.96 -2.42
C THR A 85 -15.82 20.50 -3.28
N THR A 86 -16.08 19.74 -4.35
CA THR A 86 -15.10 19.25 -5.35
C THR A 86 -14.68 20.26 -6.43
N SER A 87 -15.19 21.50 -6.39
CA SER A 87 -15.21 22.44 -7.53
C SER A 87 -13.89 23.14 -7.87
N ARG A 88 -12.79 22.88 -7.15
CA ARG A 88 -11.49 23.57 -7.38
C ARG A 88 -10.44 22.78 -8.17
N ILE A 89 -10.71 21.53 -8.56
CA ILE A 89 -9.71 20.65 -9.19
C ILE A 89 -9.73 20.75 -10.74
N THR A 90 -10.77 21.33 -11.32
CA THR A 90 -11.07 21.16 -12.74
C THR A 90 -10.75 22.40 -13.56
N GLU A 91 -9.54 22.49 -14.07
CA GLU A 91 -9.34 23.02 -15.43
C GLU A 91 -8.35 22.17 -16.27
N ASN A 92 -7.43 21.41 -15.67
CA ASN A 92 -6.44 20.61 -16.45
C ASN A 92 -6.08 19.21 -15.88
N HIS A 93 -6.78 18.71 -14.86
CA HIS A 93 -6.44 17.44 -14.20
C HIS A 93 -7.49 16.34 -14.43
N LEU A 94 -7.01 15.11 -14.64
CA LEU A 94 -7.85 13.96 -14.92
C LEU A 94 -8.46 13.43 -13.62
N PHE A 95 -9.78 13.54 -13.49
CA PHE A 95 -10.51 12.92 -12.38
C PHE A 95 -10.90 11.49 -12.75
N ILE A 96 -10.44 10.51 -11.97
CA ILE A 96 -10.84 9.11 -12.11
C ILE A 96 -12.02 8.87 -11.17
N THR A 97 -13.16 8.42 -11.71
CA THR A 97 -14.33 8.16 -10.86
C THR A 97 -14.19 6.85 -10.07
N LYS A 98 -15.02 6.69 -9.04
CA LYS A 98 -15.11 5.45 -8.26
C LYS A 98 -15.49 4.23 -9.12
N GLU A 99 -16.21 4.48 -10.20
CA GLU A 99 -16.66 3.48 -11.16
C GLU A 99 -15.51 3.01 -12.07
N GLU A 100 -14.54 3.89 -12.32
CA GLU A 100 -13.33 3.61 -13.10
C GLU A 100 -12.21 3.00 -12.25
N TRP A 101 -12.10 3.37 -10.96
CA TRP A 101 -11.03 2.88 -10.09
C TRP A 101 -11.18 1.40 -9.70
N PRO A 102 -10.13 0.55 -9.78
CA PRO A 102 -10.21 -0.85 -9.34
C PRO A 102 -10.56 -0.97 -7.84
N PRO A 103 -11.63 -1.69 -7.46
CA PRO A 103 -12.06 -1.76 -6.05
C PRO A 103 -11.06 -2.52 -5.18
N SER A 104 -11.00 -2.18 -3.88
CA SER A 104 -10.13 -2.83 -2.88
C SER A 104 -8.67 -2.88 -3.35
N SER A 105 -8.15 -1.75 -3.83
CA SER A 105 -6.82 -1.66 -4.45
C SER A 105 -5.89 -0.63 -3.81
N PRO A 106 -5.60 -0.72 -2.50
CA PRO A 106 -4.57 0.12 -1.87
C PRO A 106 -3.19 -0.13 -2.48
N ASP A 107 -2.93 -1.35 -2.98
CA ASP A 107 -1.73 -1.71 -3.71
C ASP A 107 -1.63 -1.06 -5.10
N LEU A 108 -2.61 -0.25 -5.51
CA LEU A 108 -2.56 0.61 -6.70
C LEU A 108 -2.49 2.11 -6.34
N ILE A 109 -2.54 2.49 -5.06
CA ILE A 109 -2.50 3.90 -4.63
C ILE A 109 -1.05 4.25 -4.25
N PRO A 110 -0.37 5.15 -4.97
CA PRO A 110 1.00 5.61 -4.65
C PRO A 110 1.19 6.07 -3.21
N MET A 111 0.16 6.71 -2.66
CA MET A 111 0.14 7.17 -1.28
C MET A 111 0.30 6.01 -0.30
N ASP A 112 -0.50 4.95 -0.44
CA ASP A 112 -0.49 3.77 0.43
C ASP A 112 0.80 2.95 0.34
N PHE A 113 1.22 2.56 -0.87
CA PHE A 113 2.31 1.59 -0.98
C PHE A 113 3.71 2.21 -0.85
N SER A 114 3.84 3.54 -0.79
CA SER A 114 5.13 4.23 -0.77
C SER A 114 5.13 5.44 0.18
N ILE A 115 4.39 6.50 -0.14
CA ILE A 115 4.53 7.82 0.50
C ILE A 115 4.20 7.76 1.99
N TRP A 116 3.07 7.15 2.34
CA TRP A 116 2.66 6.94 3.71
C TRP A 116 3.65 6.11 4.50
N SER A 117 4.25 5.07 3.89
CA SER A 117 5.26 4.26 4.55
C SER A 117 6.55 5.05 4.83
N ILE A 118 6.97 5.92 3.90
CA ILE A 118 8.14 6.80 4.09
C ILE A 118 7.90 7.79 5.23
N LEU A 119 6.74 8.47 5.21
CA LEU A 119 6.40 9.45 6.23
C LEU A 119 6.22 8.82 7.60
N GLU A 120 5.53 7.69 7.70
CA GLU A 120 5.37 6.96 8.95
C GLU A 120 6.72 6.52 9.51
N LYS A 121 7.56 5.91 8.68
CA LYS A 121 8.89 5.46 9.10
C LYS A 121 9.77 6.60 9.61
N ASN A 122 9.75 7.75 8.92
CA ASN A 122 10.70 8.83 9.20
C ASN A 122 10.15 9.84 10.21
N ALA A 123 8.90 10.27 10.03
CA ALA A 123 8.28 11.30 10.87
C ALA A 123 7.84 10.74 12.22
N CYS A 124 7.45 9.46 12.29
CA CYS A 124 7.03 8.78 13.52
C CYS A 124 8.12 7.88 14.13
N ALA A 125 9.38 8.01 13.70
CA ALA A 125 10.51 7.28 14.28
C ALA A 125 10.69 7.54 15.80
N LYS A 126 10.11 8.63 16.30
CA LYS A 126 10.06 9.00 17.72
C LYS A 126 8.65 9.46 18.06
N SER A 127 8.25 9.23 19.31
CA SER A 127 7.03 9.82 19.86
C SER A 127 7.12 11.35 19.85
N HIS A 128 5.98 11.99 19.67
CA HIS A 128 5.86 13.45 19.66
C HIS A 128 5.24 13.94 20.97
N SER A 129 5.53 15.18 21.37
CA SER A 129 4.95 15.76 22.58
C SER A 129 3.60 16.44 22.32
N SER A 130 3.25 16.74 21.07
CA SER A 130 2.00 17.39 20.68
C SER A 130 1.65 17.14 19.21
N VAL A 131 0.41 17.49 18.83
CA VAL A 131 -0.05 17.44 17.43
C VAL A 131 0.78 18.36 16.55
N GLU A 132 1.17 19.54 17.05
CA GLU A 132 1.97 20.53 16.31
C GLU A 132 3.38 20.01 16.04
N ALA A 133 3.99 19.34 17.02
CA ALA A 133 5.29 18.70 16.85
C ALA A 133 5.23 17.61 15.76
N LEU A 134 4.18 16.78 15.78
CA LEU A 134 3.93 15.76 14.76
C LEU A 134 3.72 16.39 13.37
N LYS A 135 2.87 17.42 13.24
CA LYS A 135 2.64 18.14 11.98
C LYS A 135 3.95 18.72 11.42
N LYS A 136 4.75 19.36 12.27
CA LYS A 136 6.06 19.91 11.87
C LYS A 136 7.02 18.81 11.41
N SER A 137 7.01 17.65 12.09
CA SER A 137 7.81 16.49 11.69
C SER A 137 7.38 15.97 10.31
N LEU A 138 6.07 15.78 10.09
CA LEU A 138 5.50 15.33 8.81
C LEU A 138 5.85 16.27 7.66
N HIS A 139 5.65 17.58 7.84
CA HIS A 139 6.03 18.58 6.83
C HIS A 139 7.53 18.52 6.53
N ARG A 140 8.38 18.46 7.57
CA ARG A 140 9.83 18.38 7.38
C ARG A 140 10.25 17.13 6.62
N GLU A 141 9.67 15.97 6.92
CA GLU A 141 10.00 14.74 6.20
C GLU A 141 9.41 14.71 4.79
N TRP A 142 8.26 15.34 4.54
CA TRP A 142 7.69 15.52 3.20
C TRP A 142 8.63 16.33 2.29
N GLU A 143 9.13 17.47 2.76
CA GLU A 143 10.04 18.33 1.99
C GLU A 143 11.38 17.63 1.67
N LYS A 144 11.74 16.58 2.41
CA LYS A 144 12.94 15.78 2.13
C LYS A 144 12.73 14.73 1.06
N ILE A 145 11.49 14.42 0.67
CA ILE A 145 11.22 13.41 -0.37
C ILE A 145 11.62 14.00 -1.72
N PRO A 146 12.63 13.43 -2.41
CA PRO A 146 13.04 13.96 -3.71
C PRO A 146 11.91 13.82 -4.74
N GLN A 147 11.76 14.81 -5.61
CA GLN A 147 10.75 14.78 -6.67
C GLN A 147 10.87 13.54 -7.58
N ASP A 148 12.10 13.07 -7.81
CA ASP A 148 12.36 11.86 -8.60
C ASP A 148 11.81 10.59 -7.92
N ASN A 149 11.81 10.53 -6.58
CA ASN A 149 11.19 9.43 -5.85
C ASN A 149 9.66 9.44 -6.06
N LEU A 150 9.04 10.64 -6.08
CA LEU A 150 7.61 10.78 -6.35
C LEU A 150 7.29 10.34 -7.78
N ARG A 151 8.08 10.78 -8.76
CA ARG A 151 7.91 10.41 -10.16
C ARG A 151 8.06 8.89 -10.36
N ALA A 152 9.12 8.31 -9.82
CA ALA A 152 9.33 6.86 -9.87
C ALA A 152 8.18 6.10 -9.20
N THR A 153 7.70 6.57 -8.04
CA THR A 153 6.54 5.98 -7.34
C THR A 153 5.30 6.00 -8.24
N VAL A 154 5.00 7.15 -8.84
CA VAL A 154 3.87 7.29 -9.77
C VAL A 154 4.05 6.38 -10.97
N GLU A 155 5.23 6.29 -11.59
CA GLU A 155 5.52 5.38 -12.71
C GLU A 155 5.31 3.90 -12.35
N THR A 156 5.53 3.51 -11.09
CA THR A 156 5.23 2.14 -10.64
C THR A 156 3.73 1.82 -10.70
N PHE A 157 2.83 2.81 -10.70
CA PHE A 157 1.38 2.60 -10.85
C PHE A 157 1.06 1.80 -12.12
N THR A 158 1.62 2.20 -13.26
CA THR A 158 1.42 1.51 -14.54
C THR A 158 1.95 0.07 -14.48
N GLN A 159 3.08 -0.15 -13.82
CA GLN A 159 3.66 -1.49 -13.63
C GLN A 159 2.77 -2.35 -12.72
N ARG A 160 2.24 -1.77 -11.64
CA ARG A 160 1.32 -2.44 -10.71
C ARG A 160 0.01 -2.81 -11.39
N LEU A 161 -0.56 -1.95 -12.24
CA LEU A 161 -1.71 -2.29 -13.07
C LEU A 161 -1.44 -3.49 -13.99
N LYS A 162 -0.27 -3.53 -14.65
CA LYS A 162 0.14 -4.68 -15.47
C LYS A 162 0.19 -5.97 -14.64
N ARG A 163 0.77 -5.92 -13.43
CA ARG A 163 0.78 -7.07 -12.51
C ARG A 163 -0.62 -7.51 -12.11
N VAL A 164 -1.57 -6.59 -11.90
CA VAL A 164 -2.97 -6.97 -11.61
C VAL A 164 -3.55 -7.75 -12.80
N VAL A 165 -3.27 -7.32 -14.02
CA VAL A 165 -3.72 -8.02 -15.23
C VAL A 165 -3.08 -9.40 -15.35
N GLU A 166 -1.77 -9.51 -15.14
CA GLU A 166 -1.03 -10.79 -15.12
C GLU A 166 -1.59 -11.76 -14.08
N LYS A 167 -1.95 -11.24 -12.90
CA LYS A 167 -2.59 -12.00 -11.81
C LYS A 167 -4.10 -12.16 -11.96
N LYS A 168 -4.66 -11.81 -13.13
CA LYS A 168 -6.09 -11.93 -13.45
C LYS A 168 -7.01 -11.25 -12.43
N GLY A 169 -6.58 -10.13 -11.85
CA GLY A 169 -7.31 -9.36 -10.84
C GLY A 169 -6.98 -9.73 -9.40
N GLY A 170 -6.09 -10.69 -9.16
CA GLY A 170 -5.63 -11.08 -7.83
C GLY A 170 -4.59 -10.13 -7.23
N TYR A 171 -4.09 -10.48 -6.04
CA TYR A 171 -3.04 -9.72 -5.36
C TYR A 171 -1.74 -9.71 -6.15
N ILE A 172 -1.05 -8.57 -6.14
CA ILE A 172 0.23 -8.39 -6.85
C ILE A 172 1.45 -8.45 -5.91
N GLU A 173 1.25 -8.29 -4.61
CA GLU A 173 2.29 -8.45 -3.59
C GLU A 173 2.24 -9.86 -2.99
N SER A 174 3.41 -10.45 -2.75
CA SER A 174 3.50 -11.74 -2.06
C SER A 174 2.96 -11.61 -0.64
N LEU A 175 2.03 -12.48 -0.26
CA LEU A 175 1.51 -12.56 1.12
C LEU A 175 2.53 -13.13 2.11
N LEU A 176 3.71 -13.52 1.63
CA LEU A 176 4.86 -13.98 2.41
C LEU A 176 6.03 -13.00 2.17
N SER A 177 6.48 -12.29 3.21
CA SER A 177 7.68 -11.44 3.12
C SER A 177 8.90 -12.09 3.74
N ASN A 178 10.03 -12.02 3.02
CA ASN A 178 11.38 -12.21 3.57
C ASN A 178 11.66 -11.05 4.54
N VAL A 179 11.48 -11.27 5.83
CA VAL A 179 12.14 -10.45 6.85
C VAL A 179 13.43 -11.19 7.17
N LEU A 180 14.55 -10.69 6.65
CA LEU A 180 15.86 -11.04 7.20
C LEU A 180 15.87 -10.51 8.62
N ILE A 181 15.76 -11.41 9.60
CA ILE A 181 16.09 -11.16 11.00
C ILE A 181 17.61 -11.16 11.10
#